data_AF-A0A512DTE6-F1
#
_entry.id   AF-A0A512DTE6-F1
#
_cell.length_a   1.000
_cell.length_b   1.000
_cell.length_c   1.000
_cell.angle_alpha   90.00
_cell.angle_beta   90.00
_cell.angle_gamma   90.00
#
_symmetry.space_group_name_H-M   'P 1'
#
loop_
_entity.id
_entity.type
_entity.pdbx_description
1 polymer ?
#
loop_
_entity_poly.entity_id
_entity_poly.type
_entity_poly.pdbx_seq_one_letter_code
_entity_poly.pdbx_strand_id
1 'polypeptide(L)'
;MLALSESWHEEPGIHLPETVRADLADGLPAALDMARRDLEPGSPAEVLASLAVLANRRGFEMPTGLSLDLDVELMAEWPRDLFVKAFRGVWETFAYRRMPEVADFRRHIEGDLAERRSRLAKLEEIRLRLETIRLREHWDAESRKRRTVPRVDRVSSD
;
A
#
# COMPACT_ATOMS: atom_id res chain seq x y z
N MET A 1 -4.11 -32.59 19.42
CA MET A 1 -3.70 -31.57 18.44
C MET A 1 -4.71 -30.42 18.50
N LEU A 2 -4.64 -29.58 19.55
CA LEU A 2 -5.62 -28.53 19.90
C LEU A 2 -4.92 -27.19 20.25
N ALA A 3 -3.72 -26.96 19.73
CA ALA A 3 -2.96 -25.73 20.03
C ALA A 3 -3.32 -24.56 19.11
N LEU A 4 -4.24 -24.76 18.16
CA LEU A 4 -4.60 -23.76 17.15
C LEU A 4 -5.90 -23.02 17.45
N SER A 5 -6.62 -23.27 18.56
CA SER A 5 -7.84 -22.51 18.88
C SER A 5 -7.59 -21.36 19.86
N GLU A 6 -6.51 -21.40 20.64
CA GLU A 6 -6.25 -20.43 21.70
C GLU A 6 -5.56 -19.15 21.20
N SER A 7 -4.81 -19.19 20.09
CA SER A 7 -4.09 -18.00 19.60
C SER A 7 -4.95 -16.95 18.88
N TRP A 8 -6.25 -17.21 18.69
CA TRP A 8 -7.12 -16.36 17.84
C TRP A 8 -8.14 -15.54 18.62
N HIS A 9 -8.21 -15.71 19.95
CA HIS A 9 -9.13 -14.98 20.81
C HIS A 9 -8.70 -13.54 21.10
N GLU A 10 -7.46 -13.17 20.78
CA GLU A 10 -6.92 -11.84 21.03
C GLU A 10 -7.06 -10.87 19.84
N GLU A 11 -7.69 -11.26 18.72
CA GLU A 11 -7.87 -10.36 17.58
C GLU A 11 -8.99 -9.33 17.81
N PRO A 12 -8.68 -8.02 17.95
CA PRO A 12 -9.66 -7.00 18.37
C PRO A 12 -10.82 -6.80 17.38
N GLY A 13 -10.64 -7.16 16.11
CA GLY A 13 -11.68 -6.99 15.07
C GLY A 13 -12.86 -7.96 15.18
N ILE A 14 -12.71 -9.06 15.92
CA ILE A 14 -13.76 -10.07 16.11
C ILE A 14 -14.96 -9.47 16.89
N HIS A 15 -14.73 -8.44 17.70
CA HIS A 15 -15.73 -7.82 18.55
C HIS A 15 -16.47 -6.64 17.90
N LEU A 16 -16.14 -6.27 16.66
CA LEU A 16 -16.84 -5.17 15.98
C LEU A 16 -18.30 -5.57 15.67
N PRO A 17 -19.28 -4.69 15.93
CA PRO A 17 -20.66 -4.93 15.54
C PRO A 17 -20.78 -5.16 14.03
N GLU A 18 -21.69 -6.04 13.62
CA GLU A 18 -21.87 -6.40 12.21
C GLU A 18 -22.16 -5.19 11.32
N THR A 19 -22.94 -4.22 11.80
CA THR A 19 -23.23 -2.98 11.07
C THR A 19 -21.95 -2.19 10.78
N VAL A 20 -21.03 -2.10 11.75
CA VAL A 20 -19.75 -1.41 11.58
C VAL A 20 -18.85 -2.17 10.59
N ARG A 21 -18.90 -3.51 10.60
CA ARG A 21 -18.15 -4.33 9.62
C ARG A 21 -18.69 -4.16 8.21
N ALA A 22 -20.00 -4.10 8.04
CA ALA A 22 -20.65 -3.86 6.75
C ALA A 22 -20.28 -2.47 6.20
N ASP A 23 -20.41 -1.42 7.01
CA ASP A 23 -20.05 -0.05 6.60
C ASP A 23 -18.57 0.06 6.18
N LEU A 24 -17.67 -0.60 6.92
CA LEU A 24 -16.25 -0.67 6.56
C LEU A 24 -16.02 -1.44 5.27
N ALA A 25 -16.67 -2.59 5.10
CA ALA A 25 -16.55 -3.41 3.89
C ALA A 25 -17.02 -2.67 2.64
N ASP A 26 -18.04 -1.82 2.76
CA ASP A 26 -18.58 -1.02 1.66
C ASP A 26 -17.63 0.13 1.25
N GLY A 27 -17.03 0.83 2.22
CA GLY A 27 -16.15 1.97 1.95
C GLY A 27 -14.69 1.61 1.62
N LEU A 28 -14.22 0.45 2.08
CA LEU A 28 -12.81 0.06 1.99
C LEU A 28 -12.27 -0.12 0.56
N PRO A 29 -13.01 -0.71 -0.41
CA PRO A 29 -12.52 -0.84 -1.78
C PRO A 29 -12.19 0.50 -2.42
N ALA A 30 -13.07 1.50 -2.26
CA ALA A 30 -12.83 2.84 -2.79
C ALA A 30 -11.63 3.51 -2.11
N ALA A 31 -11.48 3.35 -0.79
CA ALA A 31 -10.33 3.88 -0.06
C ALA A 31 -9.00 3.24 -0.50
N LEU A 32 -8.98 1.93 -0.76
CA LEU A 32 -7.82 1.22 -1.30
C LEU A 32 -7.46 1.69 -2.71
N ASP A 33 -8.45 1.84 -3.59
CA ASP A 33 -8.22 2.32 -4.95
C ASP A 33 -7.64 3.74 -4.95
N MET A 34 -8.16 4.62 -4.09
CA MET A 34 -7.59 5.95 -3.91
C MET A 34 -6.15 5.90 -3.40
N ALA A 35 -5.87 5.10 -2.36
CA ALA A 35 -4.54 4.98 -1.80
C ALA A 35 -3.51 4.37 -2.78
N ARG A 36 -3.96 3.49 -3.69
CA ARG A 36 -3.13 2.95 -4.77
C ARG A 36 -2.84 4.01 -5.83
N ARG A 37 -3.86 4.78 -6.26
CA ARG A 37 -3.68 5.90 -7.20
C ARG A 37 -2.73 6.96 -6.66
N ASP A 38 -2.81 7.27 -5.37
CA ASP A 38 -1.91 8.21 -4.70
C ASP A 38 -0.44 7.77 -4.73
N LEU A 39 -0.18 6.48 -5.03
CA LEU A 39 1.13 5.87 -5.15
C LEU A 39 1.51 5.48 -6.59
N GLU A 40 0.68 5.81 -7.58
CA GLU A 40 0.98 5.50 -8.98
C GLU A 40 2.28 6.20 -9.45
N PRO A 41 3.21 5.47 -10.07
CA PRO A 41 4.46 6.05 -10.59
C PRO A 41 4.24 7.20 -11.58
N GLY A 42 5.19 8.12 -11.59
CA GLY A 42 5.27 9.21 -12.55
C GLY A 42 5.88 8.79 -13.90
N SER A 43 6.24 9.78 -14.71
CA SER A 43 6.81 9.56 -16.05
C SER A 43 8.33 9.73 -16.07
N PRO A 44 9.11 8.72 -16.53
CA PRO A 44 10.54 8.86 -16.77
C PRO A 44 10.89 10.04 -17.69
N ALA A 45 10.07 10.29 -18.71
CA ALA A 45 10.28 11.39 -19.66
C ALA A 45 10.14 12.77 -18.98
N GLU A 46 9.19 12.92 -18.05
CA GLU A 46 9.01 14.15 -17.28
C GLU A 46 10.19 14.38 -16.33
N VAL A 47 10.70 13.32 -15.69
CA VAL A 47 11.89 13.38 -14.84
C VAL A 47 13.10 13.84 -15.65
N LEU A 48 13.40 13.17 -16.76
CA LEU A 48 14.53 13.51 -17.62
C LEU A 48 14.47 14.95 -18.12
N ALA A 49 13.30 15.38 -18.61
CA ALA A 49 13.10 16.75 -19.06
C ALA A 49 13.33 17.77 -17.94
N SER A 50 12.86 17.48 -16.73
CA SER A 50 13.04 18.35 -15.56
C SER A 50 14.51 18.45 -15.13
N LEU A 51 15.24 17.33 -15.10
CA LEU A 51 16.67 17.30 -14.81
C LEU A 51 17.47 18.09 -15.85
N ALA A 52 17.15 17.94 -17.14
CA ALA A 52 17.78 18.70 -18.21
C ALA A 52 17.54 20.22 -18.07
N VAL A 53 16.32 20.63 -17.71
CA VAL A 53 15.99 22.04 -17.45
C VAL A 53 16.78 22.58 -16.27
N LEU A 54 16.89 21.81 -15.19
CA LEU A 54 17.65 22.20 -14.00
C LEU A 54 19.15 22.35 -14.31
N ALA A 55 19.72 21.36 -15.01
CA ALA A 55 21.13 21.38 -15.41
C ALA A 55 21.42 22.60 -16.29
N ASN A 56 20.61 22.84 -17.32
CA ASN A 56 20.77 24.00 -18.21
C ASN A 56 20.65 25.33 -17.46
N ARG A 57 19.65 25.47 -16.59
CA ARG A 57 19.41 26.72 -15.85
C ARG A 57 20.55 27.07 -14.89
N ARG A 58 21.18 26.06 -14.29
CA ARG A 58 22.22 26.23 -13.27
C ARG A 58 23.65 26.01 -13.79
N GLY A 59 23.81 25.68 -15.07
CA GLY A 59 25.10 25.41 -15.69
C GLY A 59 25.77 24.14 -15.18
N PHE A 60 24.99 23.12 -14.80
CA PHE A 60 25.53 21.82 -14.41
C PHE A 60 25.76 20.93 -15.64
N GLU A 61 26.81 20.12 -15.59
CA GLU A 61 26.95 19.00 -16.50
C GLU A 61 25.95 17.91 -16.15
N MET A 62 25.24 17.42 -17.17
CA MET A 62 24.28 16.36 -16.97
C MET A 62 25.00 15.01 -16.95
N PRO A 63 24.75 14.16 -15.93
CA PRO A 63 25.11 12.74 -15.99
C PRO A 63 24.68 12.08 -17.32
N THR A 64 25.42 11.07 -17.76
CA THR A 64 25.13 10.34 -19.00
C THR A 64 25.25 8.83 -18.81
N GLY A 65 24.59 8.07 -19.68
CA GLY A 65 24.57 6.61 -19.61
C GLY A 65 23.87 6.11 -18.35
N LEU A 66 24.35 4.99 -17.81
CA LEU A 66 23.66 4.23 -16.77
C LEU A 66 23.34 5.03 -15.50
N SER A 67 24.19 5.99 -15.09
CA SER A 67 23.90 6.79 -13.89
C SER A 67 22.65 7.66 -14.06
N LEU A 68 22.48 8.27 -15.24
CA LEU A 68 21.29 9.03 -15.57
C LEU A 68 20.06 8.14 -15.65
N ASP A 69 20.19 6.98 -16.30
CA ASP A 69 19.08 6.04 -16.48
C ASP A 69 18.55 5.59 -15.11
N LEU A 70 19.45 5.22 -14.18
CA LEU A 70 19.07 4.81 -12.82
C LEU A 70 18.44 5.96 -12.01
N ASP A 71 18.98 7.18 -12.11
CA ASP A 71 18.40 8.33 -11.43
C ASP A 71 16.97 8.60 -11.94
N VAL A 72 16.77 8.53 -13.25
CA VAL A 72 15.46 8.72 -13.88
C VAL A 72 14.47 7.64 -13.46
N GLU A 73 14.87 6.37 -13.50
CA GLU A 73 14.03 5.24 -13.09
C GLU A 73 13.60 5.38 -11.62
N LEU A 74 14.56 5.62 -10.71
CA LEU A 74 14.29 5.76 -9.28
C LEU A 74 13.35 6.92 -8.94
N MET A 75 13.47 8.03 -9.66
CA MET A 75 12.60 9.20 -9.46
C MET A 75 11.23 9.03 -10.12
N ALA A 76 11.16 8.26 -11.22
CA ALA A 76 9.90 7.95 -11.90
C ALA A 76 9.02 7.00 -11.08
N GLU A 77 9.59 6.20 -10.18
CA GLU A 77 8.81 5.41 -9.21
C GLU A 77 7.98 6.27 -8.25
N TRP A 78 8.27 7.56 -8.12
CA TRP A 78 7.54 8.45 -7.22
C TRP A 78 6.25 8.93 -7.87
N PRO A 79 5.18 9.12 -7.08
CA PRO A 79 3.98 9.79 -7.54
C PRO A 79 4.31 11.14 -8.16
N ARG A 80 3.70 11.43 -9.32
CA ARG A 80 4.00 12.64 -10.10
C ARG A 80 3.93 13.91 -9.26
N ASP A 81 2.92 14.03 -8.41
CA ASP A 81 2.73 15.20 -7.56
C ASP A 81 3.85 15.35 -6.51
N LEU A 82 4.33 14.23 -5.95
CA LEU A 82 5.49 14.22 -5.05
C LEU A 82 6.79 14.52 -5.82
N PHE A 83 6.99 13.98 -7.01
CA PHE A 83 8.12 14.37 -7.85
C PHE A 83 8.15 15.90 -8.09
N VAL A 84 7.02 16.50 -8.45
CA VAL A 84 6.92 17.96 -8.65
C VAL A 84 7.23 18.71 -7.36
N LYS A 85 6.74 18.25 -6.21
CA LYS A 85 7.06 18.82 -4.89
C LYS A 85 8.56 18.76 -4.61
N ALA A 86 9.19 17.60 -4.83
CA ALA A 86 10.62 17.39 -4.63
C ALA A 86 11.45 18.29 -5.54
N PHE A 87 11.09 18.35 -6.82
CA PHE A 87 11.75 19.18 -7.81
C PHE A 87 11.69 20.66 -7.44
N ARG A 88 10.52 21.16 -7.02
CA ARG A 88 10.36 22.54 -6.53
C ARG A 88 11.25 22.81 -5.31
N GLY A 89 11.28 21.88 -4.36
CA GLY A 89 12.13 22.00 -3.18
C GLY A 89 13.62 22.16 -3.54
N VAL A 90 14.13 21.34 -4.46
CA VAL A 90 15.50 21.47 -4.98
C VAL A 90 15.68 22.78 -5.77
N TRP A 91 14.71 23.13 -6.61
CA TRP A 91 14.73 24.35 -7.41
C TRP A 91 14.89 25.61 -6.56
N GLU A 92 14.24 25.64 -5.39
CA GLU A 92 14.23 26.80 -4.50
C GLU A 92 15.43 26.80 -3.53
N THR A 93 15.84 25.64 -3.01
CA THR A 93 16.72 25.59 -1.83
C THR A 93 18.11 25.00 -2.07
N PHE A 94 18.32 24.32 -3.21
CA PHE A 94 19.60 23.64 -3.43
C PHE A 94 20.73 24.66 -3.67
N ALA A 95 21.83 24.53 -2.94
CA ALA A 95 22.91 25.52 -2.92
C ALA A 95 24.30 24.96 -3.26
N TYR A 96 24.41 23.65 -3.54
CA TYR A 96 25.69 23.02 -3.83
C TYR A 96 26.13 23.27 -5.28
N ARG A 97 27.44 23.19 -5.52
CA ARG A 97 28.08 23.37 -6.83
C ARG A 97 28.13 22.09 -7.67
N ARG A 98 27.21 21.15 -7.42
CA ARG A 98 27.10 19.88 -8.15
C ARG A 98 25.67 19.69 -8.64
N MET A 99 25.46 18.78 -9.59
CA MET A 99 24.11 18.32 -9.91
C MET A 99 23.48 17.69 -8.65
N PRO A 100 22.21 18.01 -8.32
CA PRO A 100 21.50 17.33 -7.25
C PRO A 100 21.37 15.84 -7.55
N GLU A 101 21.55 15.02 -6.53
CA GLU A 101 21.39 13.56 -6.59
C GLU A 101 19.97 13.19 -6.17
N VAL A 102 19.54 11.96 -6.44
CA VAL A 102 18.21 11.44 -6.05
C VAL A 102 17.90 11.70 -4.57
N ALA A 103 18.89 11.58 -3.68
CA ALA A 103 18.74 11.85 -2.25
C ALA A 103 18.36 13.31 -1.94
N ASP A 104 18.88 14.27 -2.71
CA ASP A 104 18.58 15.69 -2.54
C ASP A 104 17.13 16.03 -2.90
N PHE A 105 16.52 15.26 -3.81
CA PHE A 105 15.08 15.36 -4.08
C PHE A 105 14.27 14.59 -3.03
N ARG A 106 14.67 13.35 -2.71
CA ARG A 106 13.95 12.46 -1.78
C ARG A 106 13.72 13.10 -0.41
N ARG A 107 14.69 13.86 0.11
CA ARG A 107 14.57 14.57 1.39
C ARG A 107 13.32 15.47 1.50
N HIS A 108 12.78 15.93 0.37
CA HIS A 108 11.60 16.82 0.34
C HIS A 108 10.26 16.06 0.39
N ILE A 109 10.27 14.74 0.20
CA ILE A 109 9.05 13.92 0.03
C ILE A 109 9.07 12.60 0.81
N GLU A 110 10.16 12.29 1.50
CA GLU A 110 10.31 11.03 2.23
C GLU A 110 9.17 10.82 3.24
N GLY A 111 8.79 11.87 3.97
CA GLY A 111 7.65 11.83 4.90
C GLY A 111 6.32 11.54 4.20
N ASP A 112 6.03 12.23 3.09
CA ASP A 112 4.77 12.03 2.35
C ASP A 112 4.69 10.62 1.73
N LEU A 113 5.81 10.11 1.17
CA LEU A 113 5.90 8.75 0.65
C LEU A 113 5.67 7.72 1.76
N ALA A 114 6.31 7.89 2.91
CA ALA A 114 6.16 6.99 4.05
C ALA A 114 4.71 7.00 4.57
N GLU A 115 4.08 8.17 4.65
CA GLU A 115 2.68 8.31 5.06
C GLU A 115 1.72 7.60 4.09
N ARG A 116 1.85 7.84 2.78
CA ARG A 116 1.00 7.19 1.76
C ARG A 116 1.15 5.67 1.77
N ARG A 117 2.39 5.16 1.87
CA ARG A 117 2.66 3.73 1.99
C ARG A 117 2.08 3.14 3.27
N SER A 118 2.23 3.84 4.40
CA SER A 118 1.64 3.41 5.68
C SER A 118 0.12 3.36 5.60
N ARG A 119 -0.52 4.36 4.97
CA ARG A 119 -1.97 4.40 4.77
C ARG A 119 -2.45 3.21 3.93
N LEU A 120 -1.80 2.93 2.80
CA LEU A 120 -2.16 1.77 1.98
C LEU A 120 -2.00 0.46 2.77
N ALA A 121 -0.89 0.28 3.48
CA ALA A 121 -0.64 -0.91 4.29
C ALA A 121 -1.71 -1.13 5.37
N LYS A 122 -2.13 -0.05 6.06
CA LYS A 122 -3.21 -0.12 7.07
C LYS A 122 -4.55 -0.51 6.44
N LEU A 123 -4.86 0.01 5.25
CA LEU A 123 -6.10 -0.36 4.55
C LEU A 123 -6.08 -1.83 4.11
N GLU A 124 -4.94 -2.32 3.61
CA GLU A 124 -4.76 -3.75 3.28
C GLU A 124 -4.86 -4.64 4.52
N GLU A 125 -4.32 -4.22 5.66
CA GLU A 125 -4.50 -4.95 6.94
C GLU A 125 -5.97 -5.08 7.32
N ILE A 126 -6.74 -3.98 7.23
CA ILE A 126 -8.18 -3.99 7.50
C ILE A 126 -8.90 -4.93 6.52
N ARG A 127 -8.55 -4.91 5.23
CA ARG A 127 -9.14 -5.80 4.22
C ARG A 127 -8.93 -7.26 4.57
N LEU A 128 -7.69 -7.64 4.88
CA LEU A 128 -7.34 -9.00 5.26
C LEU A 128 -8.06 -9.44 6.53
N ARG A 129 -8.18 -8.55 7.53
CA ARG A 129 -8.91 -8.85 8.77
C ARG A 129 -10.40 -9.11 8.52
N LEU A 130 -11.06 -8.30 7.69
CA LEU A 130 -12.47 -8.53 7.32
C LEU A 130 -12.65 -9.84 6.55
N GLU A 131 -11.72 -10.17 5.66
CA GLU A 131 -11.72 -11.44 4.92
C GLU A 131 -11.57 -12.65 5.85
N THR A 132 -10.66 -12.59 6.84
CA THR A 132 -10.51 -13.62 7.86
C THR A 132 -11.80 -13.84 8.67
N ILE A 133 -12.46 -12.76 9.11
CA ILE A 133 -13.73 -12.85 9.85
C ILE A 133 -14.80 -13.53 9.01
N ARG A 134 -14.97 -13.13 7.74
CA ARG A 134 -15.94 -13.72 6.82
C ARG A 134 -15.70 -15.23 6.61
N LEU A 135 -14.44 -15.63 6.42
CA LEU A 135 -14.08 -17.05 6.24
C LEU A 135 -14.40 -17.87 7.49
N ARG A 136 -14.13 -17.32 8.68
CA ARG A 136 -14.49 -17.95 9.96
C ARG A 136 -15.99 -18.19 10.06
N GLU A 137 -16.80 -17.17 9.80
CA GLU A 137 -18.27 -17.27 9.89
C GLU A 137 -18.82 -18.34 8.92
N HIS A 138 -18.22 -18.43 7.73
CA HIS A 138 -18.56 -19.47 6.76
C HIS A 138 -18.25 -20.88 7.27
N TRP A 139 -17.06 -21.10 7.82
CA TRP A 139 -16.66 -22.41 8.38
C TRP A 139 -17.46 -22.79 9.63
N ASP A 140 -17.79 -21.82 10.48
CA ASP A 140 -18.63 -22.04 11.66
C ASP A 140 -20.05 -22.43 11.24
N ALA A 141 -20.61 -21.78 10.21
CA ALA A 141 -21.91 -22.14 9.66
C ALA A 141 -21.92 -23.56 9.06
N GLU A 142 -20.89 -23.91 8.29
CA GLU A 142 -20.73 -25.26 7.72
C GLU A 142 -20.57 -26.33 8.82
N SER A 143 -19.80 -26.04 9.86
CA SER A 143 -19.61 -26.95 11.00
C SER A 143 -20.91 -27.16 11.79
N ARG A 144 -21.72 -26.11 11.96
CA ARG A 144 -23.05 -26.22 12.57
C ARG A 144 -23.98 -27.11 11.74
N LYS A 145 -24.04 -26.89 10.42
CA LYS A 145 -24.86 -27.71 9.49
C LYS A 145 -24.49 -29.20 9.56
N ARG A 146 -23.19 -29.52 9.59
CA ARG A 146 -22.69 -30.91 9.70
C ARG A 146 -23.06 -31.58 11.02
N ARG A 147 -23.10 -30.84 12.13
CA ARG A 147 -23.51 -31.35 13.45
C ARG A 147 -25.02 -31.57 13.56
N THR A 148 -25.83 -30.84 12.80
CA THR A 148 -27.29 -30.98 12.78
C THR A 148 -27.82 -32.07 11.87
N VAL A 149 -26.98 -32.73 11.05
CA VAL A 149 -27.40 -33.93 10.30
C VAL A 149 -27.55 -35.09 11.31
N PRO A 150 -28.75 -35.64 11.53
CA PRO A 150 -28.93 -36.75 12.45
C PRO A 150 -28.11 -37.94 11.95
N ARG A 151 -27.32 -38.54 12.84
CA ARG A 151 -26.73 -39.85 12.62
C ARG A 151 -27.91 -40.81 12.47
N VAL A 152 -28.27 -41.15 11.22
CA VAL A 152 -29.28 -42.17 10.94
C VAL A 152 -28.75 -43.45 11.54
N ASP A 153 -29.29 -43.80 12.71
CA ASP A 153 -28.99 -45.04 13.39
C ASP A 153 -29.32 -46.18 12.44
N ARG A 154 -28.28 -46.94 12.08
CA ARG A 154 -28.43 -48.25 11.46
C ARG A 154 -29.07 -49.15 12.51
N VAL A 155 -30.40 -49.15 12.57
CA VAL A 155 -31.16 -50.18 13.27
C VAL A 155 -31.09 -51.42 12.40
N SER A 156 -30.29 -52.39 12.86
CA SER A 156 -30.43 -53.79 12.47
C SER A 156 -31.88 -54.24 12.63
N SER A 157 -32.39 -54.99 11.66
CA SER A 157 -33.48 -55.93 11.91
C SER A 157 -33.21 -57.20 11.12
N ASP A 158 -33.51 -58.29 11.81
CA ASP A 158 -33.20 -59.69 11.56
C ASP A 158 -33.65 -60.24 10.19
#